data_AF-A0A3E3E5Z8-F1
#
_entry.id   AF-A0A3E3E5Z8-F1
#
_cell.length_a   1.000
_cell.length_b   1.000
_cell.length_c   1.000
_cell.angle_alpha   90.00
_cell.angle_beta   90.00
_cell.angle_gamma   90.00
#
_symmetry.space_group_name_H-M   'P 1'
#
loop_
_entity.id
_entity.type
_entity.pdbx_description
1 polymer ?
#
loop_
_entity_poly.entity_id
_entity_poly.type
_entity_poly.pdbx_seq_one_letter_code
_entity_poly.pdbx_strand_id
1 'polypeptide(L)'
;MIPDIYINDMSMLKMGWIRENVEFPVPESQTETVVVPGRNAPIRFNEALGMISFKPRAFTITLSMLGTRSQFDAKVLTASNQYAGRLCKVRKSEEPSLYAIGTLQLTPSYDPLAGKGQLVLECTDGDSYRYRVDMTEIVQTGSGTVILKNDYMPVVPTVITTADTTLSWKVGTDSFNKTLSAGEWEIPELQLSYGNNSVKVTSTGDTTFRYREGCL
;
A
#
# COMPACT_ATOMS: atom_id res chain seq x y z
N MET A 1 4.23 -1.43 -26.24
CA MET A 1 4.83 -2.05 -25.05
C MET A 1 3.82 -3.08 -24.54
N ILE A 2 4.21 -4.34 -24.35
CA ILE A 2 3.29 -5.35 -23.79
C ILE A 2 3.18 -5.06 -22.30
N PRO A 3 1.99 -4.78 -21.75
CA PRO A 3 1.83 -4.55 -20.33
C PRO A 3 2.20 -5.80 -19.53
N ASP A 4 2.95 -5.60 -18.45
CA ASP A 4 3.43 -6.66 -17.57
C ASP A 4 2.90 -6.45 -16.15
N ILE A 5 2.95 -7.51 -15.36
CA ILE A 5 2.68 -7.48 -13.94
C ILE A 5 3.82 -8.14 -13.18
N TYR A 6 4.23 -7.50 -12.10
CA TYR A 6 5.31 -7.96 -11.23
C TYR A 6 4.69 -8.51 -9.95
N ILE A 7 5.03 -9.76 -9.60
CA ILE A 7 4.64 -10.38 -8.33
C ILE A 7 5.92 -10.65 -7.55
N ASN A 8 6.05 -10.06 -6.36
CA ASN A 8 7.29 -10.09 -5.57
C ASN A 8 8.52 -9.68 -6.40
N ASP A 9 8.36 -8.62 -7.20
CA ASP A 9 9.35 -8.07 -8.13
C ASP A 9 9.79 -9.01 -9.28
N MET A 10 9.14 -10.17 -9.42
CA MET A 10 9.29 -11.08 -10.56
C MET A 10 8.31 -10.72 -11.68
N SER A 11 8.83 -10.56 -12.90
CA SER A 11 8.02 -10.31 -14.10
C SER A 11 7.27 -11.57 -14.54
N MET A 12 5.95 -11.49 -14.60
CA MET A 12 5.12 -12.59 -15.08
C MET A 12 5.30 -12.82 -16.58
N LEU A 13 5.55 -11.76 -17.35
CA LEU A 13 5.92 -11.87 -18.77
C LEU A 13 7.20 -12.69 -18.98
N LYS A 14 8.23 -12.47 -18.15
CA LYS A 14 9.47 -13.29 -18.20
C LYS A 14 9.23 -14.73 -17.77
N MET A 15 8.25 -14.98 -16.90
CA MET A 15 7.77 -16.34 -16.56
C MET A 15 6.92 -16.97 -17.68
N GLY A 16 6.68 -16.24 -18.77
CA GLY A 16 5.94 -16.68 -19.95
C GLY A 16 4.42 -16.61 -19.78
N TRP A 17 3.95 -15.73 -18.92
CA TRP A 17 2.53 -15.37 -18.77
C TRP A 17 2.27 -14.00 -19.42
N ILE A 18 1.25 -13.91 -20.24
CA ILE A 18 0.80 -12.66 -20.87
C ILE A 18 -0.34 -12.10 -20.03
N ARG A 19 -0.27 -10.83 -19.65
CA ARG A 19 -1.36 -10.18 -18.92
C ARG A 19 -2.51 -9.86 -19.86
N GLU A 20 -3.69 -10.45 -19.62
CA GLU A 20 -4.92 -10.12 -20.35
C GLU A 20 -5.64 -8.94 -19.74
N ASN A 21 -5.87 -9.01 -18.42
CA ASN A 21 -6.61 -8.00 -17.68
C ASN A 21 -6.05 -7.86 -16.27
N VAL A 22 -6.20 -6.67 -15.70
CA VAL A 22 -5.91 -6.39 -14.29
C VAL A 22 -6.92 -5.40 -13.76
N GLU A 23 -7.62 -5.80 -12.70
CA GLU A 23 -8.66 -5.02 -12.06
C GLU A 23 -8.20 -4.66 -10.65
N PHE A 24 -7.79 -3.41 -10.47
CA PHE A 24 -7.50 -2.81 -9.16
C PHE A 24 -8.56 -1.77 -8.84
N PRO A 25 -9.73 -2.17 -8.32
CA PRO A 25 -10.76 -1.22 -7.92
C PRO A 25 -10.26 -0.35 -6.76
N VAL A 26 -10.88 0.83 -6.64
CA VAL A 26 -10.76 1.67 -5.44
C VAL A 26 -11.45 0.92 -4.29
N PRO A 27 -10.84 0.82 -3.10
CA PRO A 27 -11.44 0.10 -1.99
C PRO A 27 -12.74 0.79 -1.54
N GLU A 28 -13.71 -0.01 -1.11
CA GLU A 28 -14.98 0.49 -0.61
C GLU A 28 -14.76 1.14 0.77
N SER A 29 -15.35 2.31 1.00
CA SER A 29 -15.36 2.92 2.34
C SER A 29 -16.15 2.05 3.31
N GLN A 30 -15.68 1.92 4.56
CA GLN A 30 -16.47 1.34 5.63
C GLN A 30 -17.58 2.33 6.01
N THR A 31 -18.83 1.95 5.74
CA THR A 31 -20.00 2.79 6.00
C THR A 31 -20.84 2.22 7.11
N GLU A 32 -21.12 3.04 8.12
CA GLU A 32 -22.14 2.77 9.13
C GLU A 32 -23.11 3.96 9.16
N THR A 33 -24.38 3.71 8.89
CA THR A 33 -25.41 4.75 8.84
C THR A 33 -26.65 4.37 9.63
N VAL A 34 -27.16 5.29 10.42
CA VAL A 34 -28.39 5.12 11.22
C VAL A 34 -29.47 6.05 10.72
N VAL A 35 -30.60 5.48 10.30
CA VAL A 35 -31.80 6.24 9.91
C VAL A 35 -32.65 6.46 11.16
N VAL A 36 -32.90 7.73 11.50
CA VAL A 36 -33.71 8.10 12.67
C VAL A 36 -35.06 8.63 12.20
N PRO A 37 -36.19 8.04 12.62
CA PRO A 37 -37.52 8.57 12.33
C PRO A 37 -37.64 10.04 12.74
N GLY A 38 -38.22 10.87 11.87
CA GLY A 38 -38.37 12.32 12.10
C GLY A 38 -37.16 13.16 11.69
N ARG A 39 -36.08 12.57 11.16
CA ARG A 39 -34.98 13.30 10.53
C ARG A 39 -34.99 13.11 9.01
N ASN A 40 -34.63 14.18 8.30
CA ASN A 40 -34.56 14.18 6.84
C ASN A 40 -33.25 13.57 6.29
N ALA A 41 -32.27 13.27 7.13
CA ALA A 41 -30.99 12.70 6.72
C ALA A 41 -30.45 11.68 7.73
N PRO A 42 -29.82 10.58 7.26
CA PRO A 42 -29.22 9.59 8.13
C PRO A 42 -28.00 10.16 8.87
N ILE A 43 -27.76 9.65 10.08
CA ILE A 43 -26.49 9.86 10.79
C ILE A 43 -25.46 8.93 10.17
N ARG A 44 -24.26 9.44 9.89
CA ARG A 44 -23.15 8.67 9.32
C ARG A 44 -22.03 8.57 10.35
N PHE A 45 -21.57 7.35 10.62
CA PHE A 45 -20.49 7.01 11.54
C PHE A 45 -19.22 6.55 10.80
N ASN A 46 -19.16 6.79 9.48
CA ASN A 46 -18.05 6.39 8.62
C ASN A 46 -16.76 7.20 8.84
N GLU A 47 -16.85 8.34 9.54
CA GLU A 47 -15.73 9.19 9.91
C GLU A 47 -15.47 9.05 11.41
N ALA A 48 -14.39 8.35 11.77
CA ALA A 48 -13.89 8.31 13.14
C ALA A 48 -12.66 9.22 13.22
N LEU A 49 -12.64 10.17 14.16
CA LEU A 49 -11.56 11.15 14.32
C LEU A 49 -11.23 11.93 13.02
N GLY A 50 -12.24 12.17 12.17
CA GLY A 50 -12.09 12.88 10.90
C GLY A 50 -11.45 12.05 9.77
N MET A 51 -11.26 10.74 9.96
CA MET A 51 -10.70 9.83 8.96
C MET A 51 -11.73 8.79 8.50
N ILE A 52 -11.72 8.48 7.21
CA ILE A 52 -12.52 7.41 6.61
C ILE A 52 -11.68 6.13 6.58
N SER A 53 -12.22 5.05 7.11
CA SER A 53 -11.63 3.71 6.98
C SER A 53 -12.14 3.01 5.74
N PHE A 54 -11.32 2.15 5.15
CA PHE A 54 -11.64 1.41 3.94
C PHE A 54 -11.68 -0.10 4.21
N LYS A 55 -12.51 -0.83 3.48
CA LYS A 55 -12.51 -2.30 3.51
C LYS A 55 -11.24 -2.82 2.80
N PRO A 56 -10.84 -4.07 3.07
CA PRO A 56 -9.81 -4.73 2.27
C PRO A 56 -10.12 -4.63 0.77
N ARG A 57 -9.08 -4.41 -0.02
CA ARG A 57 -9.19 -4.32 -1.48
C ARG A 57 -9.23 -5.72 -2.08
N ALA A 58 -10.32 -6.03 -2.76
CA ALA A 58 -10.36 -7.16 -3.66
C ALA A 58 -9.82 -6.76 -5.04
N PHE A 59 -8.94 -7.57 -5.64
CA PHE A 59 -8.41 -7.32 -6.98
C PHE A 59 -8.16 -8.63 -7.73
N THR A 60 -8.24 -8.56 -9.05
CA THR A 60 -8.14 -9.73 -9.93
C THR A 60 -7.15 -9.47 -11.06
N ILE A 61 -6.33 -10.48 -11.36
CA ILE A 61 -5.34 -10.45 -12.44
C ILE A 61 -5.61 -11.67 -13.32
N THR A 62 -5.85 -11.44 -14.61
CA THR A 62 -6.01 -12.53 -15.57
C THR A 62 -4.76 -12.61 -16.43
N LEU A 63 -4.07 -13.75 -16.31
CA LEU A 63 -2.93 -14.11 -17.14
C LEU A 63 -3.32 -15.18 -18.15
N SER A 64 -2.68 -15.19 -19.30
CA SER A 64 -2.83 -16.25 -20.28
C SER A 64 -1.51 -16.67 -20.90
N MET A 65 -1.54 -17.84 -21.52
CA MET A 65 -0.46 -18.32 -22.34
C MET A 65 -1.03 -19.11 -23.51
N LEU A 66 -0.33 -19.08 -24.63
CA LEU A 66 -0.58 -19.98 -25.75
C LEU A 66 0.41 -21.14 -25.65
N GLY A 67 -0.08 -22.36 -25.85
CA GLY A 67 0.78 -23.53 -25.83
C GLY A 67 0.05 -24.83 -25.55
N THR A 68 0.85 -25.89 -25.45
CA THR A 68 0.35 -27.24 -25.15
C THR A 68 -0.10 -27.35 -23.69
N ARG A 69 -0.99 -28.31 -23.41
CA ARG A 69 -1.46 -28.60 -22.05
C ARG A 69 -0.30 -28.86 -21.08
N SER A 70 0.71 -29.63 -21.50
CA SER A 70 1.88 -29.95 -20.68
C SER A 70 2.69 -28.70 -20.30
N GLN A 71 2.88 -27.75 -21.22
CA GLN A 71 3.55 -26.48 -20.93
C GLN A 71 2.74 -25.63 -19.95
N PHE A 72 1.41 -25.63 -20.10
CA PHE A 72 0.51 -24.94 -19.17
C PHE A 72 0.59 -25.52 -17.76
N ASP A 73 0.47 -26.83 -17.60
CA ASP A 73 0.52 -27.49 -16.29
C ASP A 73 1.86 -27.24 -15.57
N ALA A 74 2.99 -27.26 -16.31
CA ALA A 74 4.30 -26.95 -15.75
C ALA A 74 4.41 -25.49 -15.25
N LYS A 75 3.85 -24.53 -16.00
CA LYS A 75 3.85 -23.11 -15.62
C LYS A 75 2.91 -22.84 -14.44
N VAL A 76 1.73 -23.48 -14.42
CA VAL A 76 0.79 -23.41 -13.29
C VAL A 76 1.45 -23.96 -12.04
N LEU A 77 2.08 -25.14 -12.11
CA LEU A 77 2.79 -25.73 -10.97
C LEU A 77 3.84 -24.77 -10.39
N THR A 78 4.62 -24.13 -11.27
CA THR A 78 5.64 -23.14 -10.86
C THR A 78 5.01 -21.95 -10.16
N ALA A 79 3.95 -21.37 -10.75
CA ALA A 79 3.25 -20.22 -10.18
C ALA A 79 2.54 -20.56 -8.86
N SER A 80 1.85 -21.70 -8.78
CA SER A 80 1.15 -22.18 -7.58
C SER A 80 2.10 -22.40 -6.42
N ASN A 81 3.23 -23.07 -6.64
CA ASN A 81 4.22 -23.29 -5.59
C ASN A 81 4.85 -21.99 -5.05
N GLN A 82 4.89 -20.95 -5.89
CA GLN A 82 5.51 -19.69 -5.53
C GLN A 82 4.54 -18.71 -4.87
N TYR A 83 3.28 -18.66 -5.31
CA TYR A 83 2.36 -17.56 -4.99
C TYR A 83 1.03 -18.00 -4.35
N ALA A 84 0.58 -19.24 -4.56
CA ALA A 84 -0.75 -19.65 -4.06
C ALA A 84 -0.80 -19.62 -2.54
N GLY A 85 -1.80 -18.91 -2.00
CA GLY A 85 -2.03 -18.75 -0.57
C GLY A 85 -0.97 -17.92 0.16
N ARG A 86 -0.13 -17.16 -0.56
CA ARG A 86 0.93 -16.33 0.03
C ARG A 86 0.64 -14.86 -0.12
N LEU A 87 1.06 -14.10 0.89
CA LEU A 87 1.09 -12.63 0.83
C LEU A 87 2.10 -12.20 -0.24
N CYS A 88 1.61 -11.52 -1.27
CA CYS A 88 2.41 -11.10 -2.40
C CYS A 88 2.31 -9.60 -2.66
N LYS A 89 3.42 -9.01 -3.06
CA LYS A 89 3.52 -7.65 -3.58
C LYS A 89 3.20 -7.66 -5.07
N VAL A 90 2.16 -6.97 -5.49
CA VAL A 90 1.73 -6.89 -6.89
C VAL A 90 1.90 -5.49 -7.44
N ARG A 91 2.58 -5.37 -8.58
CA ARG A 91 2.88 -4.09 -9.22
C ARG A 91 2.63 -4.12 -10.72
N LYS A 92 1.97 -3.09 -11.24
CA LYS A 92 1.72 -2.91 -12.68
C LYS A 92 2.95 -2.31 -13.35
N SER A 93 3.21 -2.70 -14.60
CA SER A 93 4.25 -2.06 -15.42
C SER A 93 3.96 -0.58 -15.70
N GLU A 94 2.69 -0.20 -15.76
CA GLU A 94 2.23 1.16 -16.05
C GLU A 94 2.36 2.11 -14.86
N GLU A 95 2.37 1.57 -13.64
CA GLU A 95 2.54 2.31 -12.39
C GLU A 95 3.68 1.70 -11.57
N PRO A 96 4.93 1.86 -12.03
CA PRO A 96 6.08 1.18 -11.44
C PRO A 96 6.47 1.72 -10.05
N SER A 97 5.94 2.88 -9.64
CA SER A 97 6.18 3.49 -8.33
C SER A 97 5.24 2.98 -7.24
N LEU A 98 4.15 2.27 -7.58
CA LEU A 98 3.12 1.83 -6.64
C LEU A 98 2.94 0.31 -6.67
N TYR A 99 2.59 -0.27 -5.53
CA TYR A 99 2.28 -1.69 -5.43
C TYR A 99 1.16 -1.95 -4.43
N ALA A 100 0.40 -3.02 -4.66
CA ALA A 100 -0.58 -3.55 -3.72
C ALA A 100 0.01 -4.77 -2.97
N ILE A 101 -0.49 -5.03 -1.77
CA ILE A 101 -0.16 -6.23 -0.99
C ILE A 101 -1.45 -7.00 -0.77
N GLY A 102 -1.40 -8.32 -0.88
CA GLY A 102 -2.52 -9.19 -0.53
C GLY A 102 -2.23 -10.66 -0.76
N THR A 103 -3.11 -11.55 -0.29
CA THR A 103 -2.95 -12.99 -0.46
C THR A 103 -3.51 -13.43 -1.80
N LEU A 104 -2.70 -14.09 -2.61
CA LEU A 104 -3.11 -14.52 -3.96
C LEU A 104 -3.68 -15.94 -3.96
N GLN A 105 -4.89 -16.10 -4.48
CA GLN A 105 -5.50 -17.37 -4.84
C GLN A 105 -5.40 -17.57 -6.35
N LEU A 106 -5.03 -18.77 -6.78
CA LEU A 106 -4.74 -19.08 -8.18
C LEU A 106 -5.76 -20.07 -8.73
N THR A 107 -6.45 -19.68 -9.79
CA THR A 107 -7.46 -20.50 -10.48
C THR A 107 -7.01 -20.74 -11.93
N PRO A 108 -6.41 -21.90 -12.23
CA PRO A 108 -6.02 -22.26 -13.60
C PRO A 108 -7.20 -22.78 -14.42
N SER A 109 -7.24 -22.43 -15.70
CA SER A 109 -8.19 -22.96 -16.70
C SER A 109 -7.46 -23.15 -18.03
N TYR A 110 -7.83 -24.18 -18.80
CA TYR A 110 -7.23 -24.43 -20.11
C TYR A 110 -8.31 -24.82 -21.11
N ASP A 111 -8.34 -24.14 -22.24
CA ASP A 111 -9.17 -24.45 -23.39
C ASP A 111 -8.36 -25.28 -24.41
N PRO A 112 -8.64 -26.59 -24.55
CA PRO A 112 -7.92 -27.45 -25.50
C PRO A 112 -8.20 -27.13 -26.96
N LEU A 113 -9.38 -26.58 -27.30
CA LEU A 113 -9.73 -26.26 -28.68
C LEU A 113 -8.98 -25.02 -29.16
N ALA A 114 -8.88 -24.00 -28.29
CA ALA A 114 -8.14 -22.79 -28.58
C ALA A 114 -6.63 -22.92 -28.32
N GLY A 115 -6.18 -23.99 -27.65
CA GLY A 115 -4.78 -24.13 -27.21
C GLY A 115 -4.36 -23.02 -26.23
N LYS A 116 -5.31 -22.52 -25.45
CA LYS A 116 -5.15 -21.33 -24.60
C LYS A 116 -5.26 -21.71 -23.13
N GLY A 117 -4.20 -21.43 -22.38
CA GLY A 117 -4.21 -21.50 -20.92
C GLY A 117 -4.52 -20.13 -20.30
N GLN A 118 -5.31 -20.12 -19.25
CA GLN A 118 -5.60 -18.96 -18.41
C GLN A 118 -5.26 -19.27 -16.96
N LEU A 119 -4.72 -18.28 -16.25
CA LEU A 119 -4.48 -18.31 -14.83
C LEU A 119 -5.04 -17.02 -14.23
N VAL A 120 -6.09 -17.16 -13.45
CA VAL A 120 -6.70 -16.05 -12.73
C VAL A 120 -6.08 -16.01 -11.34
N LEU A 121 -5.57 -14.85 -10.94
CA LEU A 121 -5.09 -14.58 -9.59
C LEU A 121 -6.09 -13.63 -8.92
N GLU A 122 -6.65 -14.07 -7.82
CA GLU A 122 -7.65 -13.32 -7.06
C GLU A 122 -7.09 -13.02 -5.67
N CYS A 123 -7.36 -11.81 -5.20
CA CYS A 123 -7.07 -11.37 -3.85
C CYS A 123 -8.34 -10.79 -3.26
N THR A 124 -8.71 -11.21 -2.05
CA THR A 124 -9.89 -10.71 -1.32
C THR A 124 -9.54 -9.96 -0.06
N ASP A 125 -8.31 -10.14 0.45
CA ASP A 125 -7.78 -9.60 1.70
C ASP A 125 -6.66 -8.58 1.45
N GLY A 126 -6.67 -7.94 0.28
CA GLY A 126 -5.64 -6.97 -0.08
C GLY A 126 -5.71 -5.74 0.81
N ASP A 127 -4.55 -5.13 1.07
CA ASP A 127 -4.50 -3.87 1.79
C ASP A 127 -5.30 -2.79 1.04
N SER A 128 -6.04 -1.97 1.79
CA SER A 128 -6.85 -0.91 1.20
C SER A 128 -6.01 0.11 0.44
N TYR A 129 -4.76 0.35 0.86
CA TYR A 129 -3.86 1.29 0.20
C TYR A 129 -2.86 0.60 -0.74
N ARG A 130 -2.47 1.31 -1.79
CA ARG A 130 -1.29 1.03 -2.60
C ARG A 130 -0.11 1.77 -2.00
N TYR A 131 1.02 1.11 -1.93
CA TYR A 131 2.22 1.62 -1.30
C TYR A 131 3.22 2.13 -2.33
N ARG A 132 3.97 3.19 -2.00
CA ARG A 132 5.14 3.58 -2.79
C ARG A 132 6.27 2.57 -2.63
N VAL A 133 6.95 2.26 -3.74
CA VAL A 133 8.11 1.36 -3.76
C VAL A 133 9.27 1.97 -2.97
N ASP A 134 9.57 3.23 -3.25
CA ASP A 134 10.65 3.96 -2.58
C ASP A 134 10.17 4.52 -1.23
N MET A 135 11.03 4.46 -0.23
CA MET A 135 10.79 5.12 1.06
C MET A 135 11.09 6.62 0.94
N THR A 136 10.27 7.43 1.61
CA THR A 136 10.57 8.84 1.80
C THR A 136 11.50 8.98 3.00
N GLU A 137 12.66 9.59 2.78
CA GLU A 137 13.64 9.88 3.82
C GLU A 137 13.99 11.37 3.81
N ILE A 138 13.84 12.03 4.95
CA ILE A 138 14.11 13.46 5.11
C ILE A 138 15.03 13.65 6.31
N VAL A 139 16.20 14.25 6.07
CA VAL A 139 17.21 14.52 7.11
C VAL A 139 17.19 16.00 7.45
N GLN A 140 17.04 16.29 8.74
CA GLN A 140 17.20 17.62 9.31
C GLN A 140 18.47 17.66 10.17
N THR A 141 19.43 18.48 9.76
CA THR A 141 20.65 18.74 10.53
C THR A 141 20.41 19.90 11.49
N GLY A 142 20.72 19.69 12.77
CA GLY A 142 20.54 20.68 13.82
C GLY A 142 19.08 21.05 14.07
N SER A 143 18.86 22.30 14.48
CA SER A 143 17.52 22.80 14.80
C SER A 143 16.86 23.46 13.59
N GLY A 144 15.57 23.21 13.37
CA GLY A 144 14.83 23.72 12.23
C GLY A 144 13.38 23.27 12.20
N THR A 145 12.64 23.69 11.18
CA THR A 145 11.29 23.17 10.90
C THR A 145 11.35 22.38 9.61
N VAL A 146 10.98 21.11 9.68
CA VAL A 146 10.92 20.20 8.54
C VAL A 146 9.46 20.05 8.08
N ILE A 147 9.26 19.99 6.77
CA ILE A 147 7.97 19.71 6.15
C ILE A 147 8.01 18.28 5.61
N LEU A 148 7.23 17.40 6.23
CA LEU A 148 7.06 16.01 5.82
C LEU A 148 5.82 15.93 4.93
N LYS A 149 6.03 15.83 3.62
CA LYS A 149 4.94 15.63 2.66
C LYS A 149 4.52 14.17 2.68
N ASN A 150 3.25 13.90 2.94
CA ASN A 150 2.69 12.55 2.89
C ASN A 150 1.59 12.46 1.84
N ASP A 151 1.47 11.27 1.26
CA ASP A 151 0.38 10.92 0.36
C ASP A 151 -0.87 10.54 1.19
N TYR A 152 -1.93 10.02 0.57
CA TYR A 152 -3.24 9.91 1.21
C TYR A 152 -3.30 8.95 2.42
N MET A 153 -2.49 7.90 2.44
CA MET A 153 -2.42 6.92 3.53
C MET A 153 -1.83 7.57 4.80
N PRO A 154 -2.53 7.52 5.96
CA PRO A 154 -1.95 7.96 7.23
C PRO A 154 -0.75 7.07 7.62
N VAL A 155 0.38 7.69 7.97
CA VAL A 155 1.62 6.95 8.27
C VAL A 155 2.30 7.50 9.51
N VAL A 156 2.77 6.61 10.38
CA VAL A 156 3.67 6.98 11.48
C VAL A 156 5.11 6.81 10.97
N PRO A 157 5.93 7.88 10.96
CA PRO A 157 7.30 7.79 10.51
C PRO A 157 8.18 7.21 11.62
N THR A 158 9.22 6.51 11.20
CA THR A 158 10.34 6.15 12.06
C THR A 158 11.27 7.35 12.15
N VAL A 159 11.57 7.80 13.37
CA VAL A 159 12.47 8.93 13.64
C VAL A 159 13.80 8.40 14.14
N ILE A 160 14.89 8.75 13.45
CA ILE A 160 16.25 8.37 13.83
C ILE A 160 17.00 9.64 14.24
N THR A 161 17.53 9.67 15.45
CA THR A 161 18.24 10.83 16.02
C THR A 161 19.67 10.44 16.39
N THR A 162 20.62 11.34 16.13
CA THR A 162 22.05 11.13 16.48
C THR A 162 22.47 11.82 17.78
N ALA A 163 21.65 12.72 18.30
CA ALA A 163 21.82 13.42 19.56
C ALA A 163 20.45 13.58 20.25
N ASP A 164 20.43 14.11 21.47
CA ASP A 164 19.19 14.46 22.14
C ASP A 164 18.42 15.50 21.31
N THR A 165 17.19 15.16 20.97
CA THR A 165 16.35 15.93 20.05
C THR A 165 14.98 16.16 20.66
N THR A 166 14.55 17.42 20.71
CA THR A 166 13.16 17.76 21.03
C THR A 166 12.38 18.00 19.75
N LEU A 167 11.31 17.23 19.57
CA LEU A 167 10.34 17.39 18.50
C LEU A 167 9.12 18.15 19.01
N SER A 168 8.57 19.03 18.17
CA SER A 168 7.28 19.68 18.42
C SER A 168 6.46 19.73 17.13
N TRP A 169 5.23 19.23 17.18
CA TRP A 169 4.34 19.17 16.02
C TRP A 169 2.90 19.41 16.43
N LYS A 170 2.03 19.56 15.43
CA LYS A 170 0.59 19.69 15.63
C LYS A 170 -0.16 18.64 14.83
N VAL A 171 -1.21 18.10 15.42
CA VAL A 171 -2.19 17.22 14.76
C VAL A 171 -3.56 17.81 15.02
N GLY A 172 -4.22 18.31 13.97
CA GLY A 172 -5.45 19.09 14.14
C GLY A 172 -5.23 20.31 15.04
N THR A 173 -5.96 20.39 16.16
CA THR A 173 -5.82 21.47 17.16
C THR A 173 -4.79 21.18 18.23
N ASP A 174 -4.35 19.92 18.37
CA ASP A 174 -3.50 19.48 19.46
C ASP A 174 -2.03 19.74 19.15
N SER A 175 -1.28 20.14 20.18
CA SER A 175 0.15 20.40 20.08
C SER A 175 0.90 19.39 20.94
N PHE A 176 1.89 18.74 20.33
CA PHE A 176 2.71 17.73 20.97
C PHE A 176 4.15 18.22 21.09
N ASN A 177 4.81 17.82 22.18
CA ASN A 177 6.24 18.06 22.39
C ASN A 177 6.83 16.80 23.04
N LYS A 178 7.91 16.26 22.45
CA LYS A 178 8.56 15.05 22.93
C LYS A 178 10.07 15.19 22.78
N THR A 179 10.81 14.85 23.84
CA THR A 179 12.27 14.79 23.80
C THR A 179 12.70 13.34 23.67
N LEU A 180 13.59 13.08 22.71
CA LEU A 180 14.11 11.78 22.35
C LEU A 180 15.62 11.79 22.60
N SER A 181 16.17 10.71 23.15
CA SER A 181 17.62 10.52 23.11
C SER A 181 18.05 10.07 21.72
N ALA A 182 19.36 10.03 21.46
CA ALA A 182 19.89 9.40 20.25
C ALA A 182 19.40 7.95 20.13
N GLY A 183 18.95 7.56 18.93
CA GLY A 183 18.38 6.23 18.67
C GLY A 183 17.32 6.24 17.57
N GLU A 184 16.61 5.13 17.45
CA GLU A 184 15.47 4.93 16.55
C GLU A 184 14.18 4.89 17.36
N TRP A 185 13.19 5.69 16.95
CA TRP A 185 11.96 5.92 17.69
C TRP A 185 10.75 5.85 16.77
N GLU A 186 9.70 5.18 17.24
CA GLU A 186 8.35 5.29 16.69
C GLU A 186 7.46 6.06 17.67
N ILE A 187 6.79 7.09 17.17
CA ILE A 187 5.94 7.97 17.96
C ILE A 187 4.54 7.87 17.37
N PRO A 188 3.65 7.03 17.93
CA PRO A 188 2.29 6.84 17.40
C PRO A 188 1.51 8.16 17.30
N GLU A 189 1.80 9.14 18.16
CA GLU A 189 1.19 10.46 18.14
C GLU A 189 1.68 11.37 16.98
N LEU A 190 2.75 10.98 16.29
CA LEU A 190 3.28 11.64 15.09
C LEU A 190 2.73 10.94 13.83
N GLN A 191 1.41 10.82 13.71
CA GLN A 191 0.79 10.33 12.48
C GLN A 191 0.75 11.44 11.42
N LEU A 192 1.33 11.16 10.26
CA LEU A 192 1.32 12.06 9.10
C LEU A 192 -0.02 11.97 8.38
N SER A 193 -0.68 13.11 8.22
CA SER A 193 -1.89 13.28 7.41
C SER A 193 -1.56 13.60 5.95
N TYR A 194 -2.54 13.49 5.06
CA TYR A 194 -2.37 13.86 3.65
C TYR A 194 -1.86 15.31 3.49
N GLY A 195 -0.84 15.49 2.66
CA GLY A 195 -0.23 16.79 2.38
C GLY A 195 0.96 17.11 3.29
N ASN A 196 1.08 18.38 3.68
CA ASN A 196 2.27 18.88 4.38
C ASN A 196 2.10 18.80 5.90
N ASN A 197 2.97 18.05 6.57
CA ASN A 197 3.02 17.93 8.03
C ASN A 197 4.27 18.66 8.54
N SER A 198 4.09 19.65 9.41
CA SER A 198 5.19 20.48 9.91
C SER A 198 5.67 19.96 11.27
N VAL A 199 6.96 19.67 11.37
CA VAL A 199 7.62 19.24 12.62
C VAL A 199 8.78 20.17 12.92
N LYS A 200 8.77 20.77 14.10
CA LYS A 200 9.90 21.55 14.61
C LYS A 200 10.85 20.61 15.33
N VAL A 201 12.11 20.65 14.93
CA VAL A 201 13.23 19.89 15.48
C VAL A 201 14.14 20.85 16.24
N THR A 202 14.49 20.51 17.47
CA THR A 202 15.51 21.19 18.26
C THR A 202 16.56 20.16 18.63
N SER A 203 17.71 20.21 17.96
CA SER A 203 18.82 19.27 18.15
C SER A 203 20.14 19.93 17.80
N THR A 204 21.24 19.34 18.29
CA THR A 204 22.62 19.62 17.87
C THR A 204 23.12 18.62 16.84
N GLY A 205 22.42 17.49 16.65
CA GLY A 205 22.75 16.45 15.68
C GLY A 205 21.75 16.38 14.52
N ASP A 206 21.82 15.29 13.78
CA ASP A 206 20.90 14.95 12.69
C ASP A 206 19.66 14.20 13.20
N THR A 207 18.52 14.54 12.61
CA THR A 207 17.23 13.88 12.80
C THR A 207 16.68 13.45 11.44
N THR A 208 16.51 12.15 11.24
CA THR A 208 16.01 11.54 10.00
C THR A 208 14.59 11.04 10.21
N PHE A 209 13.68 11.41 9.32
CA PHE A 209 12.32 10.88 9.25
C PHE A 209 12.23 9.92 8.08
N ARG A 210 11.86 8.67 8.34
CA ARG A 210 11.71 7.63 7.33
C ARG A 210 10.30 7.07 7.36
N TYR A 211 9.62 7.09 6.22
CA TYR A 211 8.26 6.55 6.10
C TYR A 211 7.96 6.09 4.68
N ARG A 212 6.98 5.19 4.56
CA ARG A 212 6.46 4.74 3.26
C ARG A 212 5.09 5.34 3.02
N GLU A 213 5.02 6.20 2.02
CA GLU A 213 3.77 6.79 1.55
C GLU A 213 2.87 5.74 0.88
N GLY A 214 1.56 6.02 0.87
CA GLY A 214 0.59 5.23 0.14
C GLY A 214 -0.62 6.04 -0.30
N CYS A 215 -1.35 5.53 -1.28
CA CYS A 215 -2.57 6.15 -1.79
C CYS A 215 -3.65 5.09 -2.05
N LEU A 216 -4.90 5.50 -2.22
CA LEU A 216 -5.96 4.60 -2.73
C LEU A 216 -5.66 4.25 -4.20
#